data_AF-A0A962FCD5-F1
#
_entry.id   AF-A0A962FCD5-F1
#
_cell.length_a   1.000
_cell.length_b   1.000
_cell.length_c   1.000
_cell.angle_alpha   90.00
_cell.angle_beta   90.00
_cell.angle_gamma   90.00
#
_symmetry.space_group_name_H-M   'P 1'
#
loop_
_entity.id
_entity.type
_entity.pdbx_description
1 polymer ?
#
loop_
_entity_poly.entity_id
_entity_poly.type
_entity_poly.pdbx_seq_one_letter_code
_entity_poly.pdbx_strand_id
1 'polypeptide(L)'
;VPEAWAALHFWTSSTILKFLAGNVLGYAYARGVRFDVSRAAALGVGCVAFVLHWCTYALFLDRPDTFVFHLLTAAFSGTMVGCAVLTPFVEARNKPRWLVELGDSTYSIYLSHIFVYVPAYAVLQSLFVMTMPQRVVVAVACFVFSLLLGWASYRRIELPLIAWARGVRRRSSAGA
;
A
#
# COMPACT_ATOMS: atom_id res chain seq x y z
N VAL A 1 0.16 -1.03 -29.97
CA VAL A 1 1.45 -0.52 -29.42
C VAL A 1 2.48 -1.60 -29.66
N PRO A 2 3.65 -1.32 -30.27
CA PRO A 2 4.69 -2.35 -30.47
C PRO A 2 5.09 -2.98 -29.13
N GLU A 3 5.41 -4.28 -29.11
CA GLU A 3 5.65 -5.02 -27.86
C GLU A 3 6.70 -4.36 -26.93
N ALA A 4 7.75 -3.78 -27.51
CA ALA A 4 8.78 -3.04 -26.78
C ALA A 4 8.22 -1.83 -26.02
N TRP A 5 7.25 -1.12 -26.61
CA TRP A 5 6.59 0.03 -25.98
C TRP A 5 5.63 -0.41 -24.87
N ALA A 6 4.98 -1.57 -25.01
CA ALA A 6 4.14 -2.12 -23.96
C ALA A 6 4.97 -2.54 -22.73
N ALA A 7 6.12 -3.19 -22.95
CA ALA A 7 7.05 -3.53 -21.88
C ALA A 7 7.57 -2.28 -21.16
N LEU A 8 8.00 -1.27 -21.92
CA LEU A 8 8.46 -0.01 -21.33
C LEU A 8 7.38 0.64 -20.46
N HIS A 9 6.16 0.76 -20.97
CA HIS A 9 5.03 1.36 -20.23
C HIS A 9 4.67 0.56 -18.97
N PHE A 10 4.79 -0.76 -19.00
CA PHE A 10 4.59 -1.60 -17.82
C PHE A 10 5.67 -1.31 -16.77
N TRP A 11 6.95 -1.40 -17.13
CA TRP A 11 8.09 -1.24 -16.21
C TRP A 11 8.22 0.19 -15.67
N THR A 12 7.82 1.20 -16.43
CA THR A 12 7.80 2.61 -15.99
C THR A 12 6.48 3.02 -15.35
N SER A 13 5.57 2.07 -15.09
CA SER A 13 4.33 2.36 -14.38
C SER A 13 4.60 2.90 -12.98
N SER A 14 3.77 3.85 -12.55
CA SER A 14 3.89 4.50 -11.23
C SER A 14 3.96 3.48 -10.08
N THR A 15 3.22 2.38 -10.19
CA THR A 15 3.20 1.31 -9.18
C THR A 15 4.54 0.61 -9.04
N ILE A 16 5.18 0.23 -10.16
CA ILE A 16 6.48 -0.46 -10.14
C ILE A 16 7.57 0.48 -9.63
N LEU A 17 7.56 1.75 -10.07
CA LEU A 17 8.51 2.74 -9.60
C LEU A 17 8.39 3.01 -8.09
N LYS A 18 7.15 3.10 -7.56
CA LYS A 18 6.90 3.23 -6.11
C LYS A 18 7.39 2.00 -5.34
N PHE A 19 7.17 0.81 -5.89
CA PHE A 19 7.70 -0.43 -5.31
C PHE A 19 9.24 -0.43 -5.28
N LEU A 20 9.89 -0.05 -6.38
CA LEU A 20 11.35 0.05 -6.45
C LEU A 20 11.89 1.08 -5.45
N ALA A 21 11.25 2.24 -5.30
CA ALA A 21 11.61 3.22 -4.28
C ALA A 21 11.54 2.65 -2.86
N GLY A 22 10.51 1.86 -2.56
CA GLY A 22 10.40 1.11 -1.30
C GLY A 22 11.56 0.13 -1.07
N ASN A 23 11.99 -0.59 -2.13
CA ASN A 23 13.15 -1.49 -2.05
C ASN A 23 14.45 -0.72 -1.76
N VAL A 24 14.64 0.45 -2.38
CA VAL A 24 15.80 1.32 -2.12
C VAL A 24 15.81 1.79 -0.66
N LEU A 25 14.66 2.18 -0.10
CA LEU A 25 14.54 2.53 1.32
C LEU A 25 14.85 1.34 2.24
N GLY A 26 14.34 0.15 1.93
CA GLY A 26 14.65 -1.07 2.66
C GLY A 26 16.14 -1.44 2.59
N TYR A 27 16.77 -1.24 1.44
CA TYR A 27 18.21 -1.44 1.26
C TYR A 27 19.04 -0.44 2.07
N ALA A 28 18.65 0.84 2.07
CA ALA A 28 19.28 1.87 2.89
C ALA A 28 19.17 1.53 4.38
N TYR A 29 17.99 1.08 4.83
CA TYR A 29 17.79 0.60 6.20
C TYR A 29 18.72 -0.58 6.54
N ALA A 30 18.84 -1.56 5.65
CA ALA A 30 19.71 -2.72 5.84
C ALA A 30 21.20 -2.35 5.91
N ARG A 31 21.62 -1.26 5.25
CA ARG A 31 22.97 -0.67 5.36
C ARG A 31 23.17 0.21 6.61
N GLY A 32 22.19 0.31 7.48
CA GLY A 32 22.29 1.10 8.72
C GLY A 32 22.01 2.60 8.54
N VAL A 33 21.46 3.03 7.39
CA VAL A 33 21.02 4.41 7.23
C VAL A 33 19.86 4.67 8.19
N ARG A 34 19.97 5.73 9.00
CA ARG A 34 18.95 6.18 9.94
C ARG A 34 18.75 7.67 9.85
N PHE A 35 17.52 8.13 10.06
CA PHE A 35 17.18 9.53 10.23
C PHE A 35 17.21 9.90 11.70
N ASP A 36 17.76 11.07 11.98
CA ASP A 36 17.55 11.74 13.27
C ASP A 36 16.07 12.14 13.40
N VAL A 37 15.57 12.15 14.64
CA VAL A 37 14.20 12.50 15.03
C VAL A 37 13.79 13.85 14.45
N SER A 38 14.69 14.83 14.42
CA SER A 38 14.43 16.16 13.86
C SER A 38 14.10 16.12 12.36
N ARG A 39 14.83 15.30 11.59
CA ARG A 39 14.59 15.12 10.14
C ARG A 39 13.29 14.38 9.90
N ALA A 40 13.01 13.36 10.69
CA ALA A 40 11.78 12.61 10.60
C ALA A 40 10.55 13.43 11.00
N ALA A 41 10.67 14.27 12.03
CA ALA A 41 9.60 15.19 12.44
C ALA A 41 9.32 16.23 11.35
N ALA A 42 10.36 16.84 10.76
CA ALA A 42 10.19 17.79 9.66
C ALA A 42 9.51 17.16 8.43
N LEU A 43 9.94 15.96 8.04
CA LEU A 43 9.33 15.21 6.94
C LEU A 43 7.91 14.73 7.28
N GLY A 44 7.65 14.37 8.53
CA GLY A 44 6.32 14.02 9.05
C GLY A 44 5.36 15.21 8.99
N VAL A 45 5.79 16.39 9.42
CA VAL A 45 5.04 17.65 9.27
C VAL A 45 4.77 17.93 7.80
N GLY A 46 5.76 17.73 6.92
CA GLY A 46 5.58 17.82 5.48
C GLY A 46 4.52 16.87 4.93
N CYS A 47 4.45 15.63 5.44
CA CYS A 47 3.40 14.68 5.11
C CYS A 47 2.02 15.15 5.57
N VAL A 48 1.89 15.66 6.80
CA VAL A 48 0.61 16.18 7.30
C VAL A 48 0.16 17.40 6.49
N ALA A 49 1.07 18.35 6.23
CA ALA A 49 0.79 19.51 5.40
C ALA A 49 0.37 19.11 3.98
N PHE A 50 0.99 18.08 3.42
CA PHE A 50 0.62 17.53 2.12
C PHE A 50 -0.80 16.93 2.13
N VAL A 51 -1.16 16.15 3.14
CA VAL A 51 -2.53 15.60 3.29
C VAL A 51 -3.55 16.72 3.44
N LEU A 52 -3.28 17.72 4.28
CA LEU A 52 -4.17 18.87 4.48
C LEU A 52 -4.35 19.68 3.21
N HIS A 53 -3.27 19.97 2.49
CA HIS A 53 -3.31 20.62 1.18
C HIS A 53 -4.13 19.79 0.18
N TRP A 54 -4.04 18.47 0.24
CA TRP A 54 -4.82 17.61 -0.64
C TRP A 54 -6.31 17.56 -0.29
N CYS A 55 -6.64 17.53 1.00
CA CYS A 55 -8.03 17.65 1.46
C CYS A 55 -8.66 18.97 1.04
N THR A 56 -7.91 20.08 1.07
CA THR A 56 -8.40 21.36 0.54
C THR A 56 -8.47 21.34 -0.98
N TYR A 57 -7.47 20.81 -1.68
CA TYR A 57 -7.47 20.67 -3.14
C TYR A 57 -8.71 19.89 -3.65
N ALA A 58 -9.04 18.78 -3.01
CA ALA A 58 -10.20 17.94 -3.34
C ALA A 58 -11.55 18.63 -3.08
N LEU A 59 -11.60 19.65 -2.23
CA LEU A 59 -12.81 20.42 -1.91
C LEU A 59 -13.04 21.62 -2.83
N PHE A 60 -11.99 22.15 -3.48
CA PHE A 60 -12.04 23.45 -4.13
C PHE A 60 -11.68 23.48 -5.63
N LEU A 61 -11.12 22.41 -6.21
CA LEU A 61 -10.67 22.41 -7.61
C LEU A 61 -11.19 21.21 -8.42
N ASP A 62 -11.71 21.50 -9.62
CA ASP A 62 -12.14 20.50 -10.60
C ASP A 62 -10.92 19.78 -11.21
N ARG A 63 -10.75 18.51 -10.80
CA ARG A 63 -9.80 17.48 -11.29
C ARG A 63 -8.32 17.89 -11.37
N PRO A 64 -7.44 17.26 -10.57
CA PRO A 64 -6.01 17.49 -10.67
C PRO A 64 -5.42 17.03 -12.00
N ASP A 65 -4.38 17.75 -12.44
CA ASP A 65 -3.45 17.26 -13.47
C ASP A 65 -2.91 15.88 -13.06
N THR A 66 -3.12 14.89 -13.93
CA THR A 66 -2.83 13.48 -13.65
C THR A 66 -1.35 13.23 -13.36
N PHE A 67 -0.44 13.99 -13.99
CA PHE A 67 1.00 13.85 -13.76
C PHE A 67 1.40 14.39 -12.39
N VAL A 68 0.99 15.62 -12.08
CA VAL A 68 1.23 16.24 -10.76
C VAL A 68 0.64 15.37 -9.65
N PHE A 69 -0.55 14.82 -9.85
CA PHE A 69 -1.18 13.88 -8.92
C PHE A 69 -0.31 12.65 -8.64
N HIS A 70 0.17 11.98 -9.69
CA HIS A 70 0.99 10.79 -9.53
C HIS A 70 2.36 11.08 -8.91
N LEU A 71 2.98 12.20 -9.24
CA LEU A 71 4.27 12.61 -8.69
C LEU A 71 4.16 12.94 -7.19
N LEU A 72 3.18 13.76 -6.83
CA LEU A 72 2.97 14.19 -5.45
C LEU A 72 2.58 13.02 -4.54
N THR A 73 1.71 12.13 -5.00
CA THR A 73 1.36 10.90 -4.25
C THR A 73 2.55 9.95 -4.10
N ALA A 74 3.43 9.86 -5.10
CA ALA A 74 4.68 9.10 -5.01
C ALA A 74 5.65 9.72 -3.98
N ALA A 75 5.86 11.03 -4.02
CA ALA A 75 6.71 11.74 -3.08
C ALA A 75 6.19 11.61 -1.63
N PHE A 76 4.88 11.76 -1.44
CA PHE A 76 4.24 11.59 -0.13
C PHE A 76 4.41 10.16 0.41
N SER A 77 4.04 9.15 -0.37
CA SER A 77 4.15 7.75 0.07
C SER A 77 5.60 7.34 0.35
N GLY A 78 6.55 7.73 -0.50
CA GLY A 78 7.97 7.49 -0.27
C GLY A 78 8.51 8.19 0.98
N THR A 79 8.12 9.45 1.21
CA THR A 79 8.51 10.21 2.40
C THR A 79 7.93 9.58 3.67
N MET A 80 6.65 9.21 3.65
CA MET A 80 5.97 8.57 4.76
C MET A 80 6.65 7.24 5.14
N VAL A 81 6.91 6.37 4.15
CA VAL A 81 7.60 5.09 4.36
C VAL A 81 9.04 5.32 4.81
N GLY A 82 9.76 6.28 4.24
CA GLY A 82 11.11 6.64 4.65
C GLY A 82 11.17 7.11 6.10
N CYS A 83 10.24 7.96 6.52
CA CYS A 83 10.13 8.39 7.92
C CYS A 83 9.83 7.23 8.84
N ALA A 84 8.89 6.35 8.46
CA ALA A 84 8.54 5.19 9.27
C ALA A 84 9.73 4.24 9.42
N VAL A 85 10.38 3.85 8.31
CA VAL A 85 11.40 2.80 8.28
C VAL A 85 12.76 3.29 8.78
N LEU A 86 13.17 4.51 8.44
CA LEU A 86 14.52 5.02 8.74
C LEU A 86 14.61 5.69 10.11
N THR A 87 13.50 5.84 10.85
CA THR A 87 13.58 6.29 12.25
C THR A 87 13.83 5.13 13.21
N PRO A 88 14.44 5.40 14.38
CA PRO A 88 14.57 4.42 15.46
C PRO A 88 13.22 3.88 15.98
N PHE A 89 12.09 4.49 15.60
CA PHE A 89 10.75 4.03 15.97
C PHE A 89 10.46 2.61 15.49
N VAL A 90 10.94 2.23 14.29
CA VAL A 90 10.83 0.84 13.80
C VAL A 90 11.76 -0.12 14.53
N GLU A 91 12.69 0.35 15.35
CA GLU A 91 13.51 -0.51 16.23
C GLU A 91 12.87 -0.69 17.61
N ALA A 92 11.70 -0.08 17.87
CA ALA A 92 10.96 -0.27 19.11
C ALA A 92 10.68 -1.76 19.37
N ARG A 93 11.06 -2.25 20.56
CA ARG A 93 10.92 -3.66 20.97
C ARG A 93 9.47 -4.17 20.98
N ASN A 94 8.48 -3.28 21.03
CA ASN A 94 7.06 -3.62 21.17
C ASN A 94 6.26 -3.34 19.89
N LYS A 95 6.67 -3.92 18.76
CA LYS A 95 5.86 -3.86 17.54
C LYS A 95 4.55 -4.63 17.76
N PRO A 96 3.38 -4.02 17.54
CA PRO A 96 2.13 -4.75 17.61
C PRO A 96 2.12 -5.86 16.56
N ARG A 97 1.89 -7.10 16.98
CA ARG A 97 1.86 -8.27 16.07
C ARG A 97 0.86 -8.09 14.93
N TRP A 98 -0.29 -7.50 15.21
CA TRP A 98 -1.32 -7.24 14.20
C TRP A 98 -0.85 -6.26 13.11
N LEU A 99 0.05 -5.32 13.44
CA LEU A 99 0.56 -4.34 12.48
C LEU A 99 1.58 -4.98 11.53
N VAL A 100 2.46 -5.85 12.08
CA VAL A 100 3.39 -6.65 11.27
C VAL A 100 2.60 -7.57 10.33
N GLU A 101 1.61 -8.27 10.88
CA GLU A 101 0.77 -9.18 10.10
C GLU A 101 -0.06 -8.47 9.03
N LEU A 102 -0.58 -7.27 9.32
CA LEU A 102 -1.26 -6.44 8.32
C LEU A 102 -0.29 -6.10 7.17
N GLY A 103 0.95 -5.73 7.49
CA GLY A 103 2.02 -5.53 6.52
C GLY A 103 2.28 -6.77 5.67
N ASP A 104 2.43 -7.94 6.30
CA ASP A 104 2.66 -9.22 5.59
C ASP A 104 1.48 -9.58 4.68
N SER A 105 0.25 -9.20 5.04
CA SER A 105 -0.95 -9.45 4.24
C SER A 105 -1.17 -8.48 3.07
N THR A 106 -0.30 -7.47 2.90
CA THR A 106 -0.48 -6.40 1.89
C THR A 106 -0.61 -6.96 0.47
N TYR A 107 0.10 -8.04 0.14
CA TYR A 107 0.02 -8.66 -1.19
C TYR A 107 -1.35 -9.30 -1.44
N SER A 108 -1.84 -10.11 -0.50
CA SER A 108 -3.19 -10.68 -0.54
C SER A 108 -4.28 -9.60 -0.61
N ILE A 109 -4.13 -8.51 0.16
CA ILE A 109 -5.04 -7.36 0.10
C ILE A 109 -5.00 -6.72 -1.29
N TYR A 110 -3.81 -6.47 -1.84
CA TYR A 110 -3.66 -5.89 -3.18
C TYR A 110 -4.32 -6.73 -4.27
N LEU A 111 -4.24 -8.06 -4.21
CA LEU A 111 -4.90 -8.92 -5.20
C LEU A 111 -6.43 -8.97 -5.02
N SER A 112 -6.92 -8.97 -3.78
CA SER A 112 -8.35 -9.20 -3.50
C SER A 112 -9.18 -7.92 -3.50
N HIS A 113 -8.63 -6.77 -3.11
CA HIS A 113 -9.43 -5.57 -2.85
C HIS A 113 -10.24 -5.09 -4.06
N ILE A 114 -9.73 -5.23 -5.29
CA ILE A 114 -10.45 -4.81 -6.49
C ILE A 114 -11.68 -5.68 -6.76
N PHE A 115 -11.59 -6.99 -6.50
CA PHE A 115 -12.69 -7.95 -6.66
C PHE A 115 -13.76 -7.82 -5.57
N VAL A 116 -13.47 -7.10 -4.50
CA VAL A 116 -14.44 -6.82 -3.43
C VAL A 116 -15.01 -5.43 -3.62
N TYR A 117 -14.14 -4.42 -3.69
CA TYR A 117 -14.53 -3.01 -3.69
C TYR A 117 -15.38 -2.66 -4.91
N VAL A 118 -14.92 -3.00 -6.12
CA VAL A 118 -15.59 -2.60 -7.37
C VAL A 118 -17.00 -3.18 -7.45
N PRO A 119 -17.23 -4.50 -7.32
CA PRO A 119 -18.58 -5.04 -7.41
C PRO A 119 -19.46 -4.62 -6.23
N ALA A 120 -18.93 -4.60 -4.99
CA ALA A 120 -19.73 -4.20 -3.84
C ALA A 120 -20.23 -2.75 -3.96
N TYR A 121 -19.35 -1.84 -4.35
CA TYR A 121 -19.70 -0.44 -4.55
C TYR A 121 -20.68 -0.27 -5.73
N ALA A 122 -20.47 -0.97 -6.85
CA ALA A 122 -21.34 -0.90 -8.01
C ALA A 122 -22.77 -1.41 -7.71
N VAL A 123 -22.89 -2.53 -6.98
CA VAL A 123 -24.19 -3.06 -6.54
C VAL A 123 -24.90 -2.09 -5.60
N LEU A 124 -24.20 -1.52 -4.62
CA LEU A 124 -24.83 -0.58 -3.70
C LEU A 124 -25.30 0.68 -4.45
N GLN A 125 -24.51 1.21 -5.38
CA GLN A 125 -24.90 2.36 -6.20
C GLN A 125 -26.08 2.10 -7.12
N SER A 126 -26.28 0.87 -7.61
CA SER A 126 -27.43 0.52 -8.44
C SER A 126 -28.72 0.35 -7.63
N LEU A 127 -28.60 -0.07 -6.37
CA LEU A 127 -29.73 -0.29 -5.47
C LEU A 127 -30.22 0.98 -4.76
N PHE A 128 -29.32 1.95 -4.51
CA PHE A 128 -29.63 3.12 -3.69
C PHE A 128 -29.19 4.42 -4.35
N VAL A 129 -30.08 5.42 -4.33
CA VAL A 129 -29.71 6.80 -4.64
C VAL A 129 -29.03 7.41 -3.42
N MET A 130 -27.70 7.47 -3.46
CA MET A 130 -26.90 7.95 -2.33
C MET A 130 -26.50 9.41 -2.47
N THR A 131 -26.71 10.15 -1.38
CA THR A 131 -26.09 11.47 -1.15
C THR A 131 -24.57 11.36 -1.00
N MET A 132 -23.83 12.46 -1.11
CA MET A 132 -22.36 12.43 -0.98
C MET A 132 -21.88 11.80 0.35
N PRO A 133 -22.42 12.18 1.53
CA PRO A 133 -22.01 11.58 2.80
C PRO A 133 -22.21 10.06 2.82
N GLN A 134 -23.33 9.57 2.27
CA GLN A 134 -23.60 8.14 2.18
C GLN A 134 -22.60 7.43 1.25
N ARG A 135 -22.22 8.04 0.12
CA ARG A 135 -21.20 7.49 -0.78
C ARG A 135 -19.85 7.35 -0.08
N VAL A 136 -19.46 8.33 0.73
CA VAL A 136 -18.21 8.27 1.53
C VAL A 136 -18.28 7.13 2.54
N VAL A 137 -19.38 7.02 3.28
CA VAL A 137 -19.57 5.93 4.25
C VAL A 137 -19.51 4.56 3.57
N VAL A 138 -20.18 4.40 2.43
CA VAL A 138 -20.17 3.16 1.65
C VAL A 138 -18.77 2.86 1.10
N ALA A 139 -18.05 3.85 0.58
CA ALA A 139 -16.68 3.68 0.11
C ALA A 139 -15.75 3.22 1.24
N VAL A 140 -15.83 3.86 2.41
CA VAL A 140 -15.06 3.46 3.60
C VAL A 140 -15.44 2.04 4.04
N ALA A 141 -16.72 1.70 4.06
CA ALA A 141 -17.19 0.36 4.41
C ALA A 141 -16.66 -0.71 3.43
N CYS A 142 -16.75 -0.46 2.12
CA CYS A 142 -16.19 -1.33 1.09
C CYS A 142 -14.67 -1.48 1.24
N PHE A 143 -13.96 -0.39 1.54
CA PHE A 143 -12.51 -0.43 1.79
C PHE A 143 -12.17 -1.30 3.00
N VAL A 144 -12.81 -1.07 4.14
CA VAL A 144 -12.62 -1.89 5.35
C VAL A 144 -12.94 -3.35 5.07
N PHE A 145 -14.03 -3.63 4.35
CA PHE A 145 -14.41 -4.99 3.98
C PHE A 145 -13.36 -5.65 3.08
N SER A 146 -12.81 -4.94 2.10
CA SER A 146 -11.68 -5.41 1.27
C SER A 146 -10.45 -5.74 2.11
N LEU A 147 -10.10 -4.92 3.09
CA LEU A 147 -8.98 -5.20 4.00
C LEU A 147 -9.22 -6.48 4.79
N LEU A 148 -10.41 -6.64 5.35
CA LEU A 148 -10.78 -7.83 6.14
C LEU A 148 -10.73 -9.10 5.29
N LEU A 149 -11.27 -9.04 4.08
CA LEU A 149 -11.30 -10.19 3.17
C LEU A 149 -9.90 -10.54 2.66
N GLY A 150 -9.08 -9.54 2.32
CA GLY A 150 -7.69 -9.76 1.93
C GLY A 150 -6.85 -10.34 3.07
N TRP A 151 -7.04 -9.85 4.30
CA TRP A 151 -6.40 -10.42 5.48
C TRP A 151 -6.87 -11.85 5.79
N ALA A 152 -8.16 -12.14 5.60
CA ALA A 152 -8.68 -13.50 5.72
C ALA A 152 -8.10 -14.43 4.65
N SER A 153 -7.96 -13.96 3.40
CA SER A 153 -7.29 -14.67 2.30
C SER A 153 -5.84 -14.99 2.64
N TYR A 154 -5.10 -14.01 3.17
CA TYR A 154 -3.72 -14.20 3.62
C TYR A 154 -3.62 -15.34 4.64
N ARG A 155 -4.46 -15.33 5.67
CA ARG A 155 -4.43 -16.34 6.74
C ARG A 155 -4.83 -17.74 6.27
N ARG A 156 -5.82 -17.84 5.39
CA ARG A 156 -6.45 -19.13 5.03
C ARG A 156 -5.89 -19.75 3.76
N ILE A 157 -5.26 -18.96 2.88
CA ILE A 157 -4.80 -19.43 1.58
C ILE A 157 -3.28 -19.23 1.48
N GLU A 158 -2.80 -18.01 1.66
CA GLU A 158 -1.39 -17.68 1.44
C GLU A 158 -0.47 -18.38 2.46
N LEU A 159 -0.75 -18.25 3.75
CA LEU A 159 0.06 -18.88 4.81
C LEU A 159 0.14 -20.41 4.68
N PRO A 160 -0.98 -21.15 4.50
CA PRO A 160 -0.93 -22.60 4.27
C PRO A 160 -0.16 -22.99 3.02
N LEU A 161 -0.32 -22.24 1.93
CA LEU A 161 0.35 -22.54 0.66
C LEU A 161 1.87 -22.33 0.77
N ILE A 162 2.31 -21.25 1.43
CA ILE A 162 3.72 -21.01 1.72
C ILE A 162 4.31 -22.11 2.61
N ALA A 163 3.58 -22.52 3.65
CA ALA A 163 4.01 -23.60 4.54
C ALA A 163 4.15 -24.92 3.78
N TRP A 164 3.19 -25.25 2.92
CA TRP A 164 3.22 -26.42 2.06
C TRP A 164 4.41 -26.38 1.09
N ALA A 165 4.62 -25.28 0.37
CA ALA A 165 5.74 -25.12 -0.57
C ALA A 165 7.11 -25.27 0.12
N ARG A 166 7.27 -24.71 1.33
CA ARG A 166 8.49 -24.88 2.14
C ARG A 166 8.68 -26.33 2.58
N GLY A 167 7.60 -27.05 2.91
CA GLY A 167 7.63 -28.47 3.25
C GLY A 167 8.06 -29.35 2.08
N VAL A 168 7.56 -29.09 0.87
CA VAL A 168 7.95 -29.81 -0.35
C VAL A 168 9.44 -29.60 -0.65
N ARG A 169 9.93 -28.35 -0.57
CA ARG A 169 11.34 -28.04 -0.83
C ARG A 169 12.28 -28.76 0.14
N ARG A 170 11.95 -28.82 1.44
CA ARG A 170 12.76 -29.54 2.45
C ARG A 170 12.86 -31.04 2.17
N ARG A 171 11.78 -31.68 1.69
CA ARG A 171 11.81 -33.11 1.33
C ARG A 171 12.68 -33.38 0.11
N SER A 172 12.65 -32.50 -0.89
CA SER A 172 13.48 -32.63 -2.09
C SER A 172 14.97 -32.44 -1.81
N SER A 173 15.34 -31.64 -0.80
CA SER A 173 16.74 -31.45 -0.38
C SER A 173 17.29 -32.55 0.54
N ALA A 174 16.41 -33.39 1.11
CA ALA A 174 16.80 -34.48 2.01
C ALA A 174 16.87 -35.85 1.29
N GLY A 175 16.38 -35.93 0.05
CA GLY A 175 16.47 -37.10 -0.82
C GLY A 175 17.52 -37.00 -1.94
N ALA A 176 18.35 -35.95 -1.91
CA ALA A 176 19.54 -35.77 -2.74
C ALA A 176 20.78 -35.84 -1.82
#